data_AF-A0A955IQP0-F1
#
_entry.id   AF-A0A955IQP0-F1
#
_cell.length_a   1.000
_cell.length_b   1.000
_cell.length_c   1.000
_cell.angle_alpha   90.00
_cell.angle_beta   90.00
_cell.angle_gamma   90.00
#
_symmetry.space_group_name_H-M   'P 1'
#
loop_
_entity.id
_entity.type
_entity.pdbx_description
1 polymer ?
#
loop_
_entity_poly.entity_id
_entity_poly.type
_entity_poly.pdbx_seq_one_letter_code
_entity_poly.pdbx_strand_id
1 'polypeptide(L)'
;MPDIASIGSGSVGPVQRTSSASAVYQVGDRTGEDTARTSDRPSTQLGDRVELSDRARFLSRLRDLPDIRSERVSEVRQAIAEDRYLTDEKLDVAVNRLIDDLHL
;
A
#
# COMPACT_ATOMS: atom_id res chain seq x y z
N MET A 1 -6.05 -34.03 -35.39
CA MET A 1 -5.97 -32.73 -34.68
C MET A 1 -4.50 -32.35 -34.61
N PRO A 2 -4.10 -31.13 -34.99
CA PRO A 2 -2.70 -30.77 -35.22
C PRO A 2 -1.90 -30.56 -33.93
N ASP A 3 -0.60 -30.84 -34.07
CA ASP A 3 0.47 -30.82 -33.08
C ASP A 3 0.74 -29.44 -32.46
N ILE A 4 0.90 -29.39 -31.14
CA ILE A 4 1.52 -28.24 -30.46
C ILE A 4 3.03 -28.43 -30.57
N ALA A 5 3.64 -27.63 -31.45
CA ALA A 5 5.07 -27.61 -31.70
C ALA A 5 5.86 -27.33 -30.42
N SER A 6 6.81 -28.23 -30.15
CA SER A 6 7.99 -28.04 -29.32
C SER A 6 8.75 -26.78 -29.75
N ILE A 7 8.74 -25.74 -28.91
CA ILE A 7 9.60 -24.57 -29.08
C ILE A 7 10.84 -24.81 -28.23
N GLY A 8 11.90 -25.22 -28.91
CA GLY A 8 13.21 -25.48 -28.32
C GLY A 8 13.91 -24.20 -27.87
N SER A 9 14.51 -24.32 -26.68
CA SER A 9 15.83 -23.84 -26.27
C SER A 9 16.47 -22.68 -27.03
N GLY A 10 16.71 -21.59 -26.30
CA GLY A 10 17.68 -20.56 -26.65
C GLY A 10 18.38 -20.06 -25.39
N SER A 11 19.38 -20.82 -24.92
CA SER A 11 20.30 -20.37 -23.87
C SER A 11 21.13 -19.21 -24.41
N VAL A 12 20.88 -17.99 -23.96
CA VAL A 12 21.76 -16.85 -24.26
C VAL A 12 22.68 -16.68 -23.06
N GLY A 13 23.92 -17.17 -23.19
CA GLY A 13 24.96 -17.04 -22.18
C GLY A 13 25.45 -15.59 -22.01
N PRO A 14 26.13 -15.26 -20.91
CA PRO A 14 26.51 -13.89 -20.62
C PRO A 14 27.65 -13.40 -21.54
N VAL A 15 27.46 -12.24 -22.15
CA VAL A 15 28.49 -11.53 -22.92
C VAL A 15 29.32 -10.68 -21.95
N GLN A 16 30.49 -11.18 -21.56
CA GLN A 16 31.50 -10.38 -20.86
C GLN A 16 32.19 -9.45 -21.84
N ARG A 17 31.90 -8.15 -21.74
CA ARG A 17 32.70 -7.10 -22.38
C ARG A 17 33.89 -6.76 -21.49
N THR A 18 35.09 -6.99 -22.01
CA THR A 18 36.36 -6.60 -21.43
C THR A 18 36.77 -5.21 -21.94
N SER A 19 37.12 -4.31 -21.04
CA SER A 19 37.98 -3.15 -21.30
C SER A 19 38.76 -2.90 -20.00
N SER A 20 39.96 -3.44 -19.81
CA SER A 20 41.28 -3.06 -20.37
C SER A 20 41.87 -1.78 -19.77
N ALA A 21 42.91 -1.99 -18.95
CA ALA A 21 44.03 -1.10 -18.61
C ALA A 21 43.75 0.15 -17.74
N SER A 22 44.58 0.57 -16.77
CA SER A 22 45.78 -0.01 -16.15
C SER A 22 46.10 0.74 -14.85
N ALA A 23 46.55 -0.02 -13.85
CA ALA A 23 47.52 0.28 -12.79
C ALA A 23 47.33 1.49 -11.85
N VAL A 24 46.99 1.18 -10.59
CA VAL A 24 47.80 1.58 -9.44
C VAL A 24 47.95 0.35 -8.53
N TYR A 25 49.18 -0.12 -8.34
CA TYR A 25 49.52 -1.15 -7.34
C TYR A 25 49.49 -0.51 -5.94
N GLN A 26 48.68 -1.05 -5.05
CA GLN A 26 48.84 -0.92 -3.60
C GLN A 26 48.74 -2.33 -3.02
N VAL A 27 49.89 -2.88 -2.60
CA VAL A 27 49.98 -4.16 -1.87
C VAL A 27 50.09 -3.82 -0.39
N GLY A 28 49.02 -4.11 0.36
CA GLY A 28 49.00 -4.08 1.81
C GLY A 28 48.95 -5.51 2.35
N ASP A 29 50.05 -5.96 2.96
CA ASP A 29 50.10 -7.06 3.93
C ASP A 29 49.72 -6.48 5.31
N ARG A 30 48.85 -7.16 6.06
CA ARG A 30 48.01 -6.62 7.17
C ARG A 30 46.90 -5.65 6.70
N THR A 31 46.00 -6.15 5.88
CA THR A 31 44.62 -5.67 5.65
C THR A 31 43.82 -6.92 5.25
N GLY A 32 43.09 -7.53 6.17
CA GLY A 32 42.61 -8.90 5.99
C GLY A 32 41.37 -9.23 6.82
N GLU A 33 40.26 -8.66 6.41
CA GLU A 33 38.97 -9.36 6.26
C GLU A 33 38.20 -8.58 5.19
N ASP A 34 38.65 -8.82 3.96
CA ASP A 34 37.94 -8.51 2.75
C ASP A 34 36.72 -9.41 2.70
N THR A 35 35.52 -8.84 2.68
CA THR A 35 34.65 -9.11 1.53
C THR A 35 33.44 -8.21 1.58
N ALA A 36 33.24 -7.56 0.44
CA ALA A 36 32.04 -6.87 0.07
C ALA A 36 31.71 -5.68 0.97
N ARG A 37 32.43 -4.59 0.67
CA ARG A 37 31.75 -3.35 0.30
C ARG A 37 30.73 -3.68 -0.78
N THR A 38 29.61 -4.32 -0.41
CA THR A 38 28.36 -4.18 -1.13
C THR A 38 28.15 -2.69 -1.05
N SER A 39 28.48 -2.01 -2.14
CA SER A 39 27.63 -0.94 -2.60
C SER A 39 26.22 -1.44 -2.33
N ASP A 40 25.60 -0.93 -1.26
CA ASP A 40 24.17 -0.90 -1.10
C ASP A 40 23.70 -0.01 -2.24
N ARG A 41 23.82 -0.54 -3.46
CA ARG A 41 23.09 -0.08 -4.61
C ARG A 41 21.69 -0.36 -4.15
N PRO A 42 20.84 0.66 -3.89
CA PRO A 42 19.44 0.39 -3.71
C PRO A 42 19.09 -0.45 -4.93
N SER A 43 18.75 -1.72 -4.70
CA SER A 43 18.23 -2.54 -5.77
C SER A 43 17.00 -1.76 -6.20
N THR A 44 17.11 -1.05 -7.33
CA THR A 44 15.97 -0.44 -7.97
C THR A 44 15.12 -1.63 -8.37
N GLN A 45 14.33 -2.15 -7.43
CA GLN A 45 13.17 -2.92 -7.74
C GLN A 45 12.38 -1.95 -8.61
N LEU A 46 12.47 -2.12 -9.93
CA LEU A 46 11.48 -1.56 -10.84
C LEU A 46 10.19 -2.32 -10.51
N GLY A 47 9.59 -1.94 -9.38
CA GLY A 47 8.27 -2.37 -8.99
C GLY A 47 7.33 -1.80 -10.01
N ASP A 48 6.47 -2.65 -10.55
CA ASP A 48 5.36 -2.23 -11.37
C ASP A 48 4.47 -1.30 -10.54
N ARG A 49 4.43 -0.02 -10.90
CA ARG A 49 3.68 0.99 -10.19
C ARG A 49 2.29 1.10 -10.79
N VAL A 50 1.33 0.47 -10.14
CA VAL A 50 -0.08 0.58 -10.50
C VAL A 50 -0.68 1.85 -9.89
N GLU A 51 -1.11 2.76 -10.74
CA GLU A 51 -1.85 3.96 -10.33
C GLU A 51 -3.35 3.64 -10.24
N LEU A 52 -3.91 3.76 -9.03
CA LEU A 52 -5.33 3.51 -8.80
C LEU A 52 -6.15 4.77 -9.10
N SER A 53 -7.16 4.64 -9.96
CA SER A 53 -8.10 5.74 -10.21
C SER A 53 -8.88 6.12 -8.95
N ASP A 54 -9.32 7.38 -8.85
CA ASP A 54 -10.12 7.85 -7.72
C ASP A 54 -11.41 7.06 -7.53
N ARG A 55 -12.00 6.57 -8.64
CA ARG A 55 -13.17 5.71 -8.61
C ARG A 55 -12.86 4.36 -7.96
N ALA A 56 -11.71 3.76 -8.23
CA ALA A 56 -11.32 2.50 -7.61
C ALA A 56 -10.98 2.68 -6.12
N ARG A 57 -10.38 3.82 -5.73
CA ARG A 57 -10.22 4.18 -4.30
C ARG A 57 -11.56 4.34 -3.59
N PHE A 58 -12.54 4.97 -4.24
CA PHE A 58 -13.88 5.12 -3.70
C PHE A 58 -14.61 3.77 -3.54
N LEU A 59 -14.54 2.90 -4.56
CA LEU A 59 -15.13 1.56 -4.49
C LEU A 59 -14.48 0.69 -3.42
N SER A 60 -13.16 0.81 -3.19
CA SER A 60 -12.50 0.12 -2.07
C SER A 60 -13.09 0.57 -0.74
N ARG A 61 -13.19 1.89 -0.51
CA ARG A 61 -13.79 2.43 0.72
C ARG A 61 -15.22 1.94 0.93
N LEU A 62 -16.03 1.87 -0.12
CA LEU A 62 -17.39 1.31 -0.07
C LEU A 62 -17.44 -0.15 0.34
N ARG A 63 -16.46 -0.96 -0.07
CA ARG A 63 -16.37 -2.38 0.30
C ARG A 63 -15.90 -2.61 1.72
N ASP A 64 -15.13 -1.67 2.27
CA ASP A 64 -14.61 -1.71 3.63
C ASP A 64 -15.60 -1.16 4.67
N LEU A 65 -16.76 -0.63 4.23
CA LEU A 65 -17.79 -0.17 5.15
C LEU A 65 -18.35 -1.35 5.93
N PRO A 66 -18.48 -1.22 7.27
CA PRO A 66 -19.11 -2.24 8.08
C PRO A 66 -20.59 -2.37 7.71
N ASP A 67 -21.13 -3.56 7.92
CA ASP A 67 -22.56 -3.80 7.73
C ASP A 67 -23.41 -2.87 8.59
N ILE A 68 -24.60 -2.54 8.08
CA ILE A 68 -25.55 -1.72 8.81
C ILE A 68 -25.93 -2.44 10.11
N ARG A 69 -25.81 -1.72 11.23
CA ARG A 69 -26.28 -2.18 12.55
C ARG A 69 -27.81 -2.08 12.64
N SER A 70 -28.49 -2.94 11.88
CA SER A 70 -29.95 -2.89 11.68
C SER A 70 -30.76 -2.85 12.97
N GLU A 71 -30.34 -3.58 14.00
CA GLU A 71 -30.98 -3.59 15.32
C GLU A 71 -30.96 -2.20 15.99
N ARG A 72 -29.77 -1.60 16.11
CA ARG A 72 -29.61 -0.26 16.69
C ARG A 72 -30.36 0.81 15.90
N VAL A 73 -30.37 0.68 14.57
CA VAL A 73 -31.15 1.57 13.70
C VAL A 73 -32.64 1.43 13.98
N SER A 74 -33.15 0.20 14.13
CA SER A 74 -34.57 -0.05 14.44
C SER A 74 -34.96 0.51 15.80
N GLU A 75 -34.14 0.28 16.82
CA GLU A 75 -34.36 0.80 18.17
C GLU A 75 -34.45 2.33 18.17
N VAL A 76 -33.49 3.00 17.51
CA VAL A 76 -33.48 4.46 17.40
C VAL A 76 -34.71 4.97 16.65
N ARG A 77 -35.09 4.31 15.54
CA ARG A 77 -36.31 4.68 14.78
C ARG A 77 -37.55 4.59 15.66
N GLN A 78 -37.68 3.53 16.46
CA GLN A 78 -38.79 3.38 17.39
C GLN A 78 -38.78 4.48 18.46
N ALA A 79 -37.63 4.76 19.08
CA ALA A 79 -37.51 5.83 20.07
C ALA A 79 -37.89 7.21 19.52
N ILE A 80 -37.61 7.48 18.24
CA ILE A 80 -38.02 8.71 17.56
C ILE A 80 -39.53 8.73 17.34
N ALA A 81 -40.11 7.62 16.87
CA ALA A 81 -41.57 7.51 16.65
C ALA A 81 -42.37 7.68 17.94
N GLU A 82 -41.80 7.27 19.08
CA GLU A 82 -42.39 7.41 20.41
C GLU A 82 -42.06 8.75 21.08
N ASP A 83 -41.37 9.66 20.39
CA ASP A 83 -40.92 10.97 20.89
C ASP A 83 -40.01 10.91 22.14
N ARG A 84 -39.40 9.75 22.40
CA ARG A 84 -38.48 9.50 23.53
C ARG A 84 -37.01 9.63 23.15
N TYR A 85 -36.72 9.88 21.88
CA TYR A 85 -35.35 9.99 21.41
C TYR A 85 -34.68 11.29 21.88
N LEU A 86 -35.43 12.40 21.91
CA LEU A 86 -34.95 13.71 22.33
C LEU A 86 -35.02 13.82 23.84
N THR A 87 -33.85 14.03 24.44
CA THR A 87 -33.66 14.21 25.89
C THR A 87 -32.70 15.37 26.08
N ASP A 88 -32.81 16.10 27.18
CA ASP A 88 -31.95 17.27 27.46
C ASP A 88 -30.46 16.94 27.28
N GLU A 89 -30.00 15.81 27.82
CA GLU A 89 -28.60 15.36 27.67
C GLU A 89 -28.17 15.19 26.20
N LYS A 90 -29.00 14.57 25.36
CA LYS A 90 -28.71 14.40 23.93
C LYS A 90 -28.76 15.73 23.18
N LEU A 91 -29.62 16.66 23.60
CA LEU A 91 -29.70 17.98 23.01
C LEU A 91 -28.44 18.78 23.32
N ASP A 92 -28.00 18.80 24.58
CA ASP A 92 -26.77 19.45 25.01
C ASP A 92 -25.55 18.90 24.25
N VAL A 93 -25.44 17.58 24.14
CA VAL A 93 -24.37 16.94 23.36
C VAL A 93 -24.45 17.30 21.88
N ALA A 94 -25.64 17.33 21.29
CA ALA A 94 -25.80 17.70 19.87
C ALA A 94 -25.43 19.17 19.63
N VAL A 95 -25.83 20.07 20.52
CA VAL A 95 -25.51 21.50 20.44
C VAL A 95 -24.01 21.72 20.60
N ASN A 96 -23.38 21.09 21.59
CA ASN A 96 -21.93 21.21 21.80
C ASN A 96 -21.13 20.72 20.58
N ARG A 97 -21.50 19.55 20.02
CA ARG A 97 -20.85 19.05 18.79
C ARG A 97 -21.05 19.96 17.59
N LEU A 98 -22.24 20.54 17.45
CA LEU A 98 -22.50 21.49 16.38
C LEU A 98 -21.62 22.75 16.52
N ILE A 99 -21.44 23.24 17.74
CA ILE A 99 -20.55 24.38 18.01
C ILE A 99 -19.10 23.99 17.69
N ASP A 100 -18.65 22.80 18.09
CA ASP A 100 -17.31 22.29 17.76
C ASP A 100 -17.09 22.19 16.24
N ASP A 101 -18.08 21.68 15.50
CA ASP A 101 -18.01 21.56 14.03
C ASP A 101 -17.95 22.92 13.32
N LEU A 102 -18.56 23.97 13.91
CA LEU A 102 -18.57 25.33 13.36
C LEU A 102 -17.32 26.14 13.75
N HIS A 103 -16.65 25.76 14.84
CA HIS A 103 -15.36 26.30 15.22
C HIS A 103 -14.26 25.63 14.39
N LEU A 104 -14.00 26.20 13.20
CA LEU A 104 -12.85 25.86 12.33
C LEU A 104 -11.52 25.75 13.08
#